data_AF-A0A0T2YGJ8-F1
#
_entry.id   AF-A0A0T2YGJ8-F1
#
_cell.length_a   1.000
_cell.length_b   1.000
_cell.length_c   1.000
_cell.angle_alpha   90.00
_cell.angle_beta   90.00
_cell.angle_gamma   90.00
#
_symmetry.space_group_name_H-M   'P 1'
#
loop_
_entity.id
_entity.type
_entity.pdbx_description
1 polymer ?
#
loop_
_entity_poly.entity_id
_entity_poly.type
_entity_poly.pdbx_seq_one_letter_code
_entity_poly.pdbx_strand_id
1 'polypeptide(L)'
;MTVQDIVVLGLPGSGKTTFLAALWHLLTSGEVSTKLQLVRLKADQSAHLNEIAALWRKAKVQERTLHAGDRTVTMWLQAGGDPEFQLSFPDLAGESFQEMWEGRECSHEVAASMRSSGVLLFVHADKIKPPGWIIDDIEDAEAMGLNIEPGKPILWSARLAPTQVKLVDLLQLLQSAPLDAGPRRVAIVLSAWDKAAGSGRQPDDYLAAHLPLLQQYLKHGLDKAWTVKVFGVSAQGGVYDEQGKPAKDEAQRIREMDVPSERISVVSAGGRSHDLTEPLQWLLA
;
A
#
# COMPACT_ATOMS: atom_id res chain seq x y z
N MET A 1 20.21 19.00 11.04
CA MET A 1 19.71 18.45 9.76
C MET A 1 18.56 17.54 10.12
N THR A 2 17.33 17.92 9.80
CA THR A 2 16.15 17.09 10.01
C THR A 2 16.20 15.96 8.99
N VAL A 3 16.36 14.72 9.47
CA VAL A 3 16.20 13.54 8.62
C VAL A 3 14.76 13.57 8.10
N GLN A 4 14.59 13.56 6.78
CA GLN A 4 13.28 13.36 6.18
C GLN A 4 12.89 11.90 6.42
N ASP A 5 11.74 11.69 7.04
CA ASP A 5 11.26 10.35 7.37
C ASP A 5 10.01 10.07 6.54
N ILE A 6 9.92 8.86 5.98
CA ILE A 6 8.71 8.36 5.30
C ILE A 6 8.15 7.18 6.09
N VAL A 7 6.84 7.23 6.37
CA VAL A 7 6.08 6.12 6.96
C VAL A 7 5.18 5.46 5.92
N VAL A 8 5.17 4.13 5.93
CA VAL A 8 4.34 3.32 5.04
C VAL A 8 3.10 2.80 5.78
N LEU A 9 1.91 3.14 5.29
CA LEU A 9 0.62 2.80 5.90
C LEU A 9 -0.27 2.00 4.94
N GLY A 10 -1.27 1.30 5.48
CA GLY A 10 -2.33 0.68 4.68
C GLY A 10 -2.89 -0.59 5.33
N LEU A 11 -4.10 -0.99 4.94
CA LEU A 11 -4.79 -2.15 5.51
C LEU A 11 -4.02 -3.48 5.34
N PRO A 12 -4.35 -4.53 6.13
CA PRO A 12 -3.80 -5.86 5.91
C PRO A 12 -4.05 -6.34 4.48
N GLY A 13 -3.02 -6.86 3.83
CA GLY A 13 -3.11 -7.29 2.42
C GLY A 13 -3.12 -6.16 1.40
N SER A 14 -2.75 -4.92 1.79
CA SER A 14 -2.66 -3.78 0.87
C SER A 14 -1.47 -3.79 -0.09
N GLY A 15 -0.61 -4.83 -0.06
CA GLY A 15 0.54 -4.97 -0.97
C GLY A 15 1.87 -4.41 -0.46
N LYS A 16 1.95 -3.93 0.79
CA LYS A 16 3.18 -3.38 1.40
C LYS A 16 4.39 -4.32 1.33
N THR A 17 4.25 -5.57 1.78
CA THR A 17 5.35 -6.54 1.80
C THR A 17 5.85 -6.87 0.40
N THR A 18 4.94 -6.97 -0.57
CA THR A 18 5.33 -7.15 -1.98
C THR A 18 6.06 -5.92 -2.51
N PHE A 19 5.58 -4.70 -2.20
CA PHE A 19 6.27 -3.48 -2.58
C PHE A 19 7.69 -3.43 -1.98
N LEU A 20 7.84 -3.78 -0.70
CA LEU A 20 9.14 -3.84 -0.03
C LEU A 20 10.08 -4.86 -0.68
N ALA A 21 9.59 -6.07 -1.01
CA ALA A 21 10.37 -7.10 -1.70
C ALA A 21 10.83 -6.64 -3.09
N ALA A 22 9.91 -6.04 -3.85
CA ALA A 22 10.18 -5.52 -5.18
C ALA A 22 11.16 -4.33 -5.13
N LEU A 23 10.96 -3.39 -4.20
CA LEU A 23 11.85 -2.24 -3.99
C LEU A 23 13.26 -2.69 -3.60
N TRP A 24 13.39 -3.66 -2.68
CA TRP A 24 14.69 -4.20 -2.31
C TRP A 24 15.41 -4.81 -3.51
N HIS A 25 14.71 -5.60 -4.32
CA HIS A 25 15.29 -6.18 -5.52
C HIS A 25 15.69 -5.11 -6.56
N LEU A 26 14.83 -4.12 -6.77
CA LEU A 26 15.06 -3.00 -7.69
C LEU A 26 16.33 -2.23 -7.33
N LEU A 27 16.49 -1.88 -6.04
CA LEU A 27 17.62 -1.11 -5.54
C LEU A 27 18.94 -1.89 -5.52
N THR A 28 18.89 -3.22 -5.45
CA THR A 28 20.09 -4.07 -5.33
C THR A 28 20.53 -4.70 -6.65
N SER A 29 19.62 -4.88 -7.61
CA SER A 29 19.93 -5.48 -8.91
C SER A 29 20.55 -4.47 -9.89
N GLY A 30 20.16 -3.19 -9.80
CA GLY A 30 20.58 -2.17 -10.77
C GLY A 30 20.06 -2.42 -12.19
N GLU A 31 19.02 -3.24 -12.34
CA GLU A 31 18.45 -3.68 -13.63
C GLU A 31 17.77 -2.55 -14.42
N VAL A 32 17.18 -1.58 -13.72
CA VAL A 32 16.52 -0.41 -14.31
C VAL A 32 17.02 0.86 -13.66
N SER A 33 16.93 1.98 -14.39
CA SER A 33 17.29 3.29 -13.85
C SER A 33 16.29 3.70 -12.77
N THR A 34 16.78 3.85 -11.53
CA THR A 34 15.99 4.36 -10.40
C THR A 34 16.41 5.79 -10.06
N LYS A 35 15.45 6.58 -9.60
CA LYS A 35 15.73 7.96 -9.14
C LYS A 35 16.33 8.01 -7.74
N LEU A 36 16.10 6.99 -6.93
CA LEU A 36 16.71 6.83 -5.62
C LEU A 36 17.68 5.66 -5.59
N GLN A 37 18.73 5.81 -4.78
CA GLN A 37 19.76 4.80 -4.55
C GLN A 37 19.79 4.38 -3.07
N LEU A 38 20.09 3.11 -2.82
CA LEU A 38 20.27 2.58 -1.47
C LEU A 38 21.64 2.98 -0.93
N VAL A 39 21.67 3.67 0.20
CA VAL A 39 22.91 4.07 0.87
C VAL A 39 23.30 3.06 1.94
N ARG A 40 22.36 2.74 2.84
CA ARG A 40 22.58 1.77 3.93
C ARG A 40 21.27 1.18 4.42
N LEU A 41 21.38 0.01 5.03
CA LEU A 41 20.29 -0.71 5.67
C LEU A 41 20.59 -0.86 7.17
N LYS A 42 19.57 -0.81 8.02
CA LYS A 42 19.75 -1.10 9.45
C LYS A 42 20.24 -2.55 9.62
N ALA A 43 21.15 -2.76 10.58
CA ALA A 43 21.74 -4.08 10.83
C ALA A 43 20.66 -5.16 11.05
N ASP A 44 20.98 -6.40 10.67
CA ASP A 44 20.16 -7.61 10.81
C ASP A 44 18.85 -7.66 10.01
N GLN A 45 18.62 -6.73 9.10
CA GLN A 45 17.41 -6.70 8.24
C GLN A 45 17.63 -7.30 6.85
N SER A 46 18.89 -7.49 6.44
CA SER A 46 19.24 -7.96 5.10
C SER A 46 18.77 -9.39 4.83
N ALA A 47 18.84 -10.27 5.83
CA ALA A 47 18.42 -11.67 5.68
C ALA A 47 16.93 -11.78 5.34
N HIS A 48 16.08 -11.06 6.07
CA HIS A 48 14.65 -11.01 5.80
C HIS A 48 14.35 -10.40 4.42
N LEU A 49 14.96 -9.26 4.08
CA LEU A 49 14.75 -8.62 2.78
C LEU A 49 15.18 -9.51 1.60
N ASN A 50 16.27 -10.26 1.77
CA ASN A 50 16.73 -11.22 0.77
C ASN A 50 15.77 -12.41 0.62
N GLU A 51 15.16 -12.88 1.71
CA GLU A 51 14.17 -13.95 1.68
C GLU A 51 12.91 -13.51 0.92
N ILE A 52 12.34 -12.36 1.29
CA ILE A 52 11.12 -11.86 0.65
C ILE A 52 11.36 -11.56 -0.84
N ALA A 53 12.53 -11.01 -1.20
CA ALA A 53 12.90 -10.76 -2.59
C ALA A 53 13.19 -12.05 -3.37
N ALA A 54 13.71 -13.10 -2.73
CA ALA A 54 13.88 -14.41 -3.37
C ALA A 54 12.54 -15.05 -3.71
N LEU A 55 11.53 -14.96 -2.83
CA LEU A 55 10.17 -15.41 -3.12
C LEU A 55 9.53 -14.58 -4.23
N TRP A 56 9.72 -13.26 -4.19
CA TRP A 56 9.27 -12.36 -5.24
C TRP A 56 9.87 -12.76 -6.60
N ARG A 57 11.19 -12.93 -6.73
CA ARG A 57 11.84 -13.38 -7.98
C ARG A 57 11.29 -14.71 -8.49
N LYS A 58 10.98 -15.64 -7.57
CA LYS A 58 10.37 -16.93 -7.89
C LYS A 58 8.87 -16.85 -8.20
N ALA A 59 8.24 -15.67 -8.27
CA ALA A 59 6.81 -15.49 -8.50
C ALA A 59 5.95 -16.39 -7.57
N LYS A 60 6.35 -16.47 -6.29
CA LYS A 60 5.64 -17.24 -5.26
C LYS A 60 4.97 -16.31 -4.29
N VAL A 61 3.72 -16.61 -3.95
CA VAL A 61 2.97 -15.88 -2.92
C VAL A 61 3.74 -15.98 -1.60
N GLN A 62 3.93 -14.82 -1.00
CA GLN A 62 4.44 -14.73 0.34
C GLN A 62 3.31 -15.01 1.33
N GLU A 63 3.45 -16.07 2.12
CA GLU A 63 2.54 -16.30 3.23
C GLU A 63 2.64 -15.14 4.21
N ARG A 64 1.51 -14.76 4.82
CA ARG A 64 1.54 -13.79 5.91
C ARG A 64 2.45 -14.36 6.99
N THR A 65 3.51 -13.65 7.33
CA THR A 65 4.37 -13.94 8.47
C THR A 65 3.56 -13.77 9.75
N LEU A 66 2.80 -14.78 10.15
CA LEU A 66 2.11 -14.87 11.44
C LEU A 66 3.08 -14.85 12.65
N HIS A 67 4.40 -14.92 12.40
CA HIS A 67 5.44 -15.09 13.41
C HIS A 67 6.67 -14.17 13.27
N ALA A 68 6.64 -13.16 12.38
CA ALA A 68 7.70 -12.14 12.36
C ALA A 68 7.32 -11.00 13.32
N GLY A 69 7.63 -11.15 14.61
CA GLY A 69 7.39 -10.10 15.60
C GLY A 69 8.05 -8.78 15.20
N ASP A 70 7.37 -7.66 15.46
CA ASP A 70 7.82 -6.26 15.58
C ASP A 70 9.03 -5.79 14.74
N ARG A 71 9.23 -6.30 13.52
CA ARG A 71 10.42 -5.97 12.72
C ARG A 71 10.17 -4.78 11.82
N THR A 72 10.29 -3.56 12.35
CA THR A 72 10.33 -2.37 11.50
C THR A 72 11.58 -2.38 10.62
N VAL A 73 11.41 -2.53 9.30
CA VAL A 73 12.50 -2.40 8.33
C VAL A 73 12.81 -0.93 8.13
N THR A 74 14.08 -0.57 8.26
CA THR A 74 14.57 0.81 8.12
C THR A 74 15.74 0.82 7.16
N MET A 75 15.60 1.58 6.08
CA MET A 75 16.65 1.79 5.08
C MET A 75 16.85 3.28 4.82
N TRP A 76 18.07 3.64 4.43
CA TRP A 76 18.42 4.99 4.04
C TRP A 76 18.63 5.04 2.54
N LEU A 77 17.91 5.96 1.91
CA LEU A 77 17.91 6.17 0.48
C LEU A 77 18.36 7.61 0.17
N GLN A 78 18.85 7.82 -1.04
CA GLN A 78 19.31 9.13 -1.49
C GLN A 78 18.88 9.38 -2.94
N ALA A 79 18.39 10.60 -3.23
CA ALA A 79 18.25 11.11 -4.58
C ALA A 79 19.55 11.79 -5.00
N GLY A 80 19.98 11.66 -6.26
CA GLY A 80 21.30 12.10 -6.72
C GLY A 80 21.65 13.54 -6.33
N GLY A 81 22.53 13.70 -5.33
CA GLY A 81 23.01 14.99 -4.81
C GLY A 81 22.28 15.54 -3.58
N ASP A 82 21.14 14.95 -3.20
CA ASP A 82 20.32 15.38 -2.06
C ASP A 82 20.75 14.70 -0.75
N PRO A 83 20.31 15.19 0.43
CA PRO A 83 20.55 14.50 1.70
C PRO A 83 19.94 13.10 1.75
N GLU A 84 20.56 12.20 2.52
CA GLU A 84 19.98 10.90 2.83
C GLU A 84 18.68 11.08 3.62
N PHE A 85 17.68 10.23 3.34
CA PHE A 85 16.43 10.19 4.08
C PHE A 85 16.14 8.77 4.57
N GLN A 86 15.35 8.66 5.63
CA GLN A 86 15.02 7.39 6.25
C GLN A 86 13.65 6.91 5.78
N LEU A 87 13.62 5.71 5.20
CA LEU A 87 12.39 5.00 4.86
C LEU A 87 12.13 3.92 5.91
N SER A 88 10.97 3.99 6.56
CA SER A 88 10.57 3.02 7.58
C SER A 88 9.33 2.24 7.14
N PHE A 89 9.48 0.92 6.99
CA PHE A 89 8.40 -0.04 6.79
C PHE A 89 8.12 -0.75 8.11
N PRO A 90 7.15 -0.30 8.90
CA PRO A 90 6.68 -1.09 10.02
C PRO A 90 6.01 -2.35 9.47
N ASP A 91 6.59 -3.53 9.77
CA ASP A 91 6.04 -4.85 9.39
C ASP A 91 4.60 -5.03 9.93
N LEU A 92 4.26 -4.28 10.99
CA LEU A 92 2.94 -4.21 11.63
C LEU A 92 1.92 -3.22 11.05
N ALA A 93 2.25 -2.36 10.06
CA ALA A 93 1.35 -1.26 9.69
C ALA A 93 -0.08 -1.69 9.28
N GLY A 94 -0.26 -2.92 8.79
CA GLY A 94 -1.60 -3.45 8.53
C GLY A 94 -2.40 -3.73 9.79
N GLU A 95 -1.78 -4.43 10.74
CA GLU A 95 -2.43 -4.89 11.97
C GLU A 95 -2.56 -3.74 12.98
N SER A 96 -1.51 -2.94 13.16
CA SER A 96 -1.58 -1.72 13.98
C SER A 96 -2.62 -0.73 13.46
N PHE A 97 -2.77 -0.60 12.13
CA PHE A 97 -3.84 0.23 11.59
C PHE A 97 -5.23 -0.34 11.91
N GLN A 98 -5.37 -1.67 11.88
CA GLN A 98 -6.60 -2.34 12.24
C GLN A 98 -6.93 -2.14 13.74
N GLU A 99 -5.95 -2.23 14.63
CA GLU A 99 -6.10 -1.93 16.06
C GLU A 99 -6.44 -0.46 16.32
N MET A 100 -5.79 0.48 15.62
CA MET A 100 -6.13 1.90 15.70
C MET A 100 -7.56 2.20 15.27
N TRP A 101 -8.06 1.48 14.27
CA TRP A 101 -9.43 1.63 13.79
C TRP A 101 -10.44 0.98 14.74
N GLU A 102 -10.16 -0.23 15.21
CA GLU A 102 -11.11 -1.02 16.01
C GLU A 102 -11.08 -0.68 17.50
N GLY A 103 -9.89 -0.63 18.08
CA GLY A 103 -9.67 -0.39 19.51
C GLY A 103 -9.40 1.06 19.86
N ARG A 104 -9.09 1.92 18.86
CA ARG A 104 -8.64 3.31 19.08
C ARG A 104 -7.36 3.42 19.91
N GLU A 105 -6.50 2.42 19.81
CA GLU A 105 -5.24 2.32 20.54
C GLU A 105 -4.05 2.24 19.57
N CYS A 106 -2.90 2.76 19.99
CA CYS A 106 -1.63 2.57 19.29
C CYS A 106 -0.46 2.61 20.28
N SER A 107 0.61 1.87 19.98
CA SER A 107 1.84 1.96 20.76
C SER A 107 2.54 3.31 20.52
N HIS A 108 3.35 3.76 21.49
CA HIS A 108 4.13 4.99 21.36
C HIS A 108 5.09 4.97 20.16
N GLU A 109 5.64 3.81 19.82
CA GLU A 109 6.53 3.62 18.68
C GLU A 109 5.81 3.79 17.35
N VAL A 110 4.62 3.20 17.23
CA VAL A 110 3.74 3.37 16.06
C VAL A 110 3.34 4.84 15.93
N ALA A 111 2.88 5.46 17.01
CA ALA A 111 2.52 6.88 17.02
C ALA A 111 3.70 7.79 16.62
N ALA A 112 4.91 7.48 17.08
CA ALA A 112 6.12 8.21 16.69
C ALA A 112 6.40 8.10 15.20
N SER A 113 6.31 6.90 14.62
CA SER A 113 6.48 6.70 13.17
C SER A 113 5.41 7.43 12.34
N MET A 114 4.18 7.50 12.86
CA MET A 114 3.06 8.17 12.19
C MET A 114 3.16 9.69 12.16
N ARG A 115 4.07 10.31 12.93
CA ARG A 115 4.37 11.75 12.86
C ARG A 115 5.32 12.13 11.72
N SER A 116 5.63 11.20 10.82
CA SER A 116 6.39 11.49 9.61
C SER A 116 5.64 12.44 8.66
N SER A 117 6.37 13.37 8.05
CA SER A 117 5.84 14.32 7.06
C SER A 117 5.53 13.67 5.71
N GLY A 118 6.18 12.55 5.38
CA GLY A 118 5.94 11.79 4.16
C GLY A 118 5.16 10.50 4.42
N VAL A 119 3.95 10.38 3.90
CA VAL A 119 3.09 9.20 4.09
C VAL A 119 2.91 8.47 2.78
N LEU A 120 3.30 7.20 2.73
CA LEU A 120 3.02 6.30 1.63
C LEU A 120 1.83 5.39 2.01
N LEU A 121 0.63 5.72 1.53
CA LEU A 121 -0.63 5.06 1.90
C LEU A 121 -1.07 4.04 0.85
N PHE A 122 -1.01 2.75 1.20
CA PHE A 122 -1.41 1.65 0.32
C PHE A 122 -2.90 1.33 0.40
N VAL A 123 -3.53 1.27 -0.78
CA VAL A 123 -4.89 0.81 -0.99
C VAL A 123 -4.89 -0.25 -2.08
N HIS A 124 -5.37 -1.46 -1.79
CA HIS A 124 -5.41 -2.53 -2.80
C HIS A 124 -6.59 -2.30 -3.75
N ALA A 125 -6.32 -2.04 -5.02
CA ALA A 125 -7.33 -1.61 -5.99
C ALA A 125 -8.47 -2.63 -6.17
N ASP A 126 -8.16 -3.92 -6.08
CA ASP A 126 -9.08 -5.05 -6.25
C ASP A 126 -9.69 -5.59 -4.94
N LYS A 127 -9.38 -4.98 -3.77
CA LYS A 127 -9.92 -5.42 -2.46
C LYS A 127 -10.62 -4.29 -1.71
N ILE A 128 -11.20 -3.36 -2.46
CA ILE A 128 -11.99 -2.27 -1.90
C ILE A 128 -13.32 -2.85 -1.44
N LYS A 129 -13.64 -2.69 -0.15
CA LYS A 129 -14.95 -3.01 0.40
C LYS A 129 -15.88 -1.81 0.18
N PRO A 130 -16.87 -1.88 -0.71
CA PRO A 130 -17.84 -0.81 -0.91
C PRO A 130 -18.78 -0.69 0.31
N PRO A 131 -19.52 0.43 0.44
CA PRO A 131 -20.70 0.45 1.30
C PRO A 131 -21.70 -0.60 0.81
N GLY A 132 -22.30 -1.35 1.73
CA GLY A 132 -23.41 -2.25 1.40
C GLY A 132 -24.72 -1.49 1.47
N TRP A 133 -25.54 -1.61 0.42
CA TRP A 133 -26.87 -1.02 0.38
C TRP A 133 -27.92 -2.12 0.46
N ILE A 134 -28.93 -1.91 1.30
CA ILE A 134 -30.03 -2.87 1.47
C ILE A 134 -30.76 -3.10 0.13
N ILE A 135 -30.83 -2.07 -0.72
CA ILE A 135 -31.50 -2.18 -2.02
C ILE A 135 -30.74 -3.13 -2.96
N ASP A 136 -29.41 -3.03 -3.02
CA ASP A 136 -28.57 -3.90 -3.85
C ASP A 136 -28.72 -5.37 -3.43
N ASP A 137 -28.71 -5.62 -2.11
CA ASP A 137 -28.91 -6.98 -1.57
C ASP A 137 -30.29 -7.56 -1.93
N ILE A 138 -31.34 -6.71 -2.00
CA ILE A 138 -32.69 -7.11 -2.42
C ILE A 138 -32.72 -7.43 -3.91
N GLU A 139 -32.18 -6.56 -4.74
CA GLU A 139 -32.14 -6.74 -6.20
C GLU A 139 -31.34 -8.01 -6.58
N ASP A 140 -30.20 -8.23 -5.93
CA ASP A 140 -29.38 -9.44 -6.13
C ASP A 140 -30.13 -10.72 -5.71
N ALA A 141 -30.84 -10.70 -4.58
CA ALA A 141 -31.63 -11.84 -4.12
C ALA A 141 -32.80 -12.16 -5.06
N GLU A 142 -33.51 -11.13 -5.53
CA GLU A 142 -34.59 -11.28 -6.51
C GLU A 142 -34.06 -11.86 -7.83
N ALA A 143 -32.94 -11.34 -8.34
CA ALA A 143 -32.30 -11.84 -9.56
C ALA A 143 -31.86 -13.31 -9.45
N MET A 144 -31.48 -13.75 -8.24
CA MET A 144 -31.09 -15.14 -7.95
C MET A 144 -32.27 -16.03 -7.55
N GLY A 145 -33.50 -15.49 -7.45
CA GLY A 145 -34.68 -16.24 -6.99
C GLY A 145 -34.56 -16.72 -5.54
N LEU A 146 -33.78 -16.01 -4.71
CA LEU A 146 -33.56 -16.33 -3.31
C LEU A 146 -34.60 -15.63 -2.44
N ASN A 147 -35.21 -16.39 -1.52
CA ASN A 147 -36.03 -15.78 -0.48
C ASN A 147 -35.11 -15.19 0.60
N ILE A 148 -35.22 -13.88 0.84
CA ILE A 148 -34.53 -13.21 1.96
C ILE A 148 -35.25 -13.59 3.25
N GLU A 149 -34.69 -14.53 3.99
CA GLU A 149 -35.15 -14.81 5.34
C GLU A 149 -34.62 -13.75 6.33
N PRO A 150 -35.41 -13.35 7.34
CA PRO A 150 -34.94 -12.47 8.39
C PRO A 150 -33.76 -13.10 9.13
N GLY A 151 -32.55 -12.59 8.87
CA GLY A 151 -31.35 -13.02 9.57
C GLY A 151 -31.38 -12.63 11.05
N LYS A 152 -30.57 -13.32 11.87
CA LYS A 152 -30.31 -12.85 13.24
C LYS A 152 -29.56 -11.53 13.17
N PRO A 153 -29.99 -10.48 13.90
CA PRO A 153 -29.26 -9.22 13.95
C PRO A 153 -27.82 -9.47 14.41
N ILE A 154 -26.85 -9.03 13.60
CA ILE A 154 -25.44 -9.06 13.96
C ILE A 154 -25.14 -7.73 14.63
N LEU A 155 -24.51 -7.77 15.81
CA LEU A 155 -24.04 -6.54 16.47
C LEU A 155 -23.02 -5.85 15.56
N TRP A 156 -23.17 -4.55 15.35
CA TRP A 156 -22.22 -3.79 14.55
C TRP A 156 -20.82 -3.86 15.16
N SER A 157 -19.81 -3.98 14.30
CA SER A 157 -18.40 -3.85 14.68
C SER A 157 -17.65 -3.00 13.67
N ALA A 158 -16.63 -2.29 14.13
CA ALA A 158 -15.80 -1.42 13.29
C ALA A 158 -15.20 -2.18 12.09
N ARG A 159 -14.93 -3.50 12.22
CA ARG A 159 -14.48 -4.38 11.12
C ARG A 159 -15.35 -4.29 9.89
N LEU A 160 -16.66 -4.12 10.08
CA LEU A 160 -17.65 -4.10 9.01
C LEU A 160 -17.61 -2.82 8.17
N ALA A 161 -16.93 -1.76 8.63
CA ALA A 161 -16.90 -0.50 7.91
C ALA A 161 -16.30 -0.63 6.49
N PRO A 162 -16.81 0.14 5.51
CA PRO A 162 -16.24 0.22 4.16
C PRO A 162 -14.80 0.71 4.16
N THR A 163 -14.03 0.34 3.13
CA THR A 163 -12.60 0.69 3.04
C THR A 163 -12.37 2.19 3.09
N GLN A 164 -13.16 2.98 2.35
CA GLN A 164 -13.05 4.44 2.33
C GLN A 164 -13.28 5.10 3.69
N VAL A 165 -14.16 4.54 4.53
CA VAL A 165 -14.43 5.07 5.88
C VAL A 165 -13.19 4.94 6.75
N LYS A 166 -12.56 3.75 6.74
CA LYS A 166 -11.31 3.49 7.48
C LYS A 166 -10.19 4.42 7.02
N LEU A 167 -10.03 4.60 5.71
CA LEU A 167 -8.98 5.45 5.14
C LEU A 167 -9.17 6.93 5.49
N VAL A 168 -10.41 7.43 5.44
CA VAL A 168 -10.71 8.82 5.82
C VAL A 168 -10.45 9.04 7.32
N ASP A 169 -10.87 8.11 8.17
CA ASP A 169 -10.59 8.18 9.60
C ASP A 169 -9.08 8.19 9.90
N LEU A 170 -8.29 7.35 9.23
CA LEU A 170 -6.82 7.40 9.34
C LEU A 170 -6.26 8.79 9.04
N LEU A 171 -6.70 9.40 7.93
CA LEU A 171 -6.22 10.72 7.53
C LEU A 171 -6.68 11.82 8.49
N GLN A 172 -7.85 11.67 9.11
CA GLN A 172 -8.31 12.56 10.19
C GLN A 172 -7.44 12.41 11.44
N LEU A 173 -7.10 11.17 11.82
CA LEU A 173 -6.22 10.89 12.95
C LEU A 173 -4.83 11.51 12.75
N LEU A 174 -4.25 11.39 11.54
CA LEU A 174 -2.94 11.95 11.22
C LEU A 174 -2.89 13.49 11.23
N GLN A 175 -4.05 14.16 11.19
CA GLN A 175 -4.19 15.62 11.34
C GLN A 175 -4.54 16.05 12.76
N SER A 176 -4.74 15.11 13.68
CA SER A 176 -5.16 15.39 15.05
C SER A 176 -4.04 15.05 16.04
N ALA A 177 -3.93 15.81 17.12
CA ALA A 177 -3.03 15.46 18.21
C ALA A 177 -3.37 14.05 18.75
N PRO A 178 -2.39 13.20 19.07
CA PRO A 178 -0.95 13.47 19.13
C PRO A 178 -0.20 13.16 17.82
N LEU A 179 -0.90 12.77 16.75
CA LEU A 179 -0.27 12.36 15.49
C LEU A 179 -0.04 13.54 14.54
N ASP A 180 -0.70 14.68 14.74
CA ASP A 180 -0.46 15.87 13.94
C ASP A 180 1.02 16.25 13.94
N ALA A 181 1.56 16.40 12.73
CA ALA A 181 2.94 16.75 12.46
C ALA A 181 3.03 18.03 11.60
N GLY A 182 1.92 18.73 11.38
CA GLY A 182 1.84 19.91 10.53
C GLY A 182 1.78 19.54 9.03
N PRO A 183 2.52 20.26 8.16
CA PRO A 183 2.52 20.01 6.71
C PRO A 183 2.95 18.59 6.35
N ARG A 184 2.21 17.95 5.43
CA ARG A 184 2.52 16.59 4.98
C ARG A 184 2.41 16.41 3.47
N ARG A 185 3.10 15.38 2.97
CA ARG A 185 2.90 14.82 1.64
C ARG A 185 2.35 13.42 1.76
N VAL A 186 1.29 13.09 1.02
CA VAL A 186 0.66 11.77 1.02
C VAL A 186 0.66 11.19 -0.38
N ALA A 187 1.41 10.13 -0.58
CA ALA A 187 1.41 9.35 -1.81
C ALA A 187 0.44 8.17 -1.63
N ILE A 188 -0.70 8.22 -2.33
CA ILE A 188 -1.67 7.12 -2.32
C ILE A 188 -1.26 6.11 -3.37
N VAL A 189 -0.94 4.90 -2.94
CA VAL A 189 -0.56 3.79 -3.80
C VAL A 189 -1.75 2.85 -3.98
N LEU A 190 -2.38 2.91 -5.15
CA LEU A 190 -3.33 1.92 -5.63
C LEU A 190 -2.55 0.67 -6.07
N SER A 191 -2.39 -0.28 -5.14
CA SER A 191 -1.63 -1.50 -5.39
C SER A 191 -2.44 -2.54 -6.17
N ALA A 192 -1.75 -3.53 -6.74
CA ALA A 192 -2.32 -4.51 -7.68
C ALA A 192 -2.96 -3.81 -8.89
N TRP A 193 -2.30 -2.76 -9.40
CA TRP A 193 -2.83 -1.92 -10.47
C TRP A 193 -3.04 -2.67 -11.78
N ASP A 194 -2.30 -3.76 -12.03
CA ASP A 194 -2.51 -4.67 -13.16
C ASP A 194 -3.96 -5.18 -13.25
N LYS A 195 -4.62 -5.40 -12.11
CA LYS A 195 -6.02 -5.84 -12.06
C LYS A 195 -7.03 -4.71 -12.32
N ALA A 196 -6.66 -3.48 -11.97
CA ALA A 196 -7.49 -2.29 -12.15
C ALA A 196 -7.30 -1.62 -13.51
N ALA A 197 -6.14 -1.83 -14.15
CA ALA A 197 -5.72 -1.17 -15.38
C ALA A 197 -6.65 -1.48 -16.56
N GLY A 198 -7.32 -2.65 -16.56
CA GLY A 198 -8.32 -3.02 -17.56
C GLY A 198 -9.51 -2.06 -17.65
N SER A 199 -9.72 -1.19 -16.65
CA SER A 199 -10.74 -0.13 -16.69
C SER A 199 -10.42 1.02 -17.64
N GLY A 200 -9.19 1.13 -18.15
CA GLY A 200 -8.74 2.23 -19.01
C GLY A 200 -8.64 3.59 -18.30
N ARG A 201 -8.80 3.62 -16.97
CA ARG A 201 -8.76 4.84 -16.16
C ARG A 201 -7.36 5.15 -15.66
N GLN A 202 -7.07 6.44 -15.44
CA GLN A 202 -5.90 6.86 -14.68
C GLN A 202 -6.10 6.60 -13.17
N PRO A 203 -5.03 6.52 -12.37
CA PRO A 203 -5.14 6.27 -10.92
C PRO A 203 -6.09 7.22 -10.18
N ASP A 204 -6.04 8.52 -10.48
CA ASP A 204 -6.93 9.52 -9.88
C ASP A 204 -8.40 9.27 -10.22
N ASP A 205 -8.71 8.96 -11.48
CA ASP A 205 -10.07 8.68 -11.94
C ASP A 205 -10.60 7.36 -11.34
N TYR A 206 -9.74 6.36 -11.20
CA TYR A 206 -10.07 5.11 -10.54
C TYR A 206 -10.41 5.34 -9.06
N LEU A 207 -9.60 6.14 -8.35
CA LEU A 207 -9.86 6.49 -6.96
C LEU A 207 -11.18 7.25 -6.83
N ALA A 208 -11.45 8.22 -7.72
CA ALA A 208 -12.69 8.99 -7.70
C ALA A 208 -13.93 8.10 -7.91
N ALA A 209 -13.84 7.11 -8.80
CA ALA A 209 -14.95 6.22 -9.09
C ALA A 209 -15.22 5.16 -8.00
N HIS A 210 -14.17 4.63 -7.36
CA HIS A 210 -14.30 3.50 -6.41
C HIS A 210 -14.26 3.92 -4.94
N LEU A 211 -13.70 5.10 -4.62
CA LEU A 211 -13.58 5.63 -3.27
C LEU A 211 -14.04 7.10 -3.23
N PRO A 212 -15.29 7.41 -3.61
CA PRO A 212 -15.76 8.78 -3.74
C PRO A 212 -15.69 9.59 -2.43
N LEU A 213 -15.94 8.96 -1.28
CA LEU A 213 -15.80 9.62 0.02
C LEU A 213 -14.35 10.00 0.30
N LEU A 214 -13.41 9.10 -0.01
CA LEU A 214 -11.99 9.38 0.13
C LEU A 214 -11.59 10.51 -0.82
N GLN A 215 -12.00 10.46 -2.09
CA GLN A 215 -11.74 11.52 -3.06
C GLN A 215 -12.20 12.89 -2.55
N GLN A 216 -13.42 12.97 -2.04
CA GLN A 216 -13.99 14.21 -1.52
C GLN A 216 -13.18 14.71 -0.32
N TYR A 217 -12.82 13.81 0.58
CA TYR A 217 -12.02 14.13 1.76
C TYR A 217 -10.62 14.61 1.40
N LEU A 218 -9.95 13.99 0.42
CA LEU A 218 -8.63 14.43 -0.04
C LEU A 218 -8.67 15.84 -0.65
N LYS A 219 -9.77 16.21 -1.31
CA LYS A 219 -9.92 17.53 -1.94
C LYS A 219 -10.31 18.64 -0.96
N HIS A 220 -11.07 18.31 0.08
CA HIS A 220 -11.77 19.33 0.89
C HIS A 220 -11.61 19.16 2.40
N GLY A 221 -11.20 17.98 2.88
CA GLY A 221 -11.12 17.64 4.30
C GLY A 221 -9.70 17.60 4.88
N LEU A 222 -8.67 17.70 4.03
CA LEU A 222 -7.27 17.83 4.47
C LEU A 222 -6.91 19.29 4.75
N ASP A 223 -5.99 19.49 5.69
CA ASP A 223 -5.34 20.78 5.92
C ASP A 223 -4.67 21.29 4.64
N LYS A 224 -4.69 22.60 4.42
CA LYS A 224 -4.17 23.24 3.19
C LYS A 224 -2.67 23.04 3.00
N ALA A 225 -1.92 22.77 4.07
CA ALA A 225 -0.50 22.48 4.02
C ALA A 225 -0.20 21.03 3.58
N TRP A 226 -1.22 20.20 3.39
CA TRP A 226 -1.07 18.84 2.89
C TRP A 226 -1.09 18.79 1.37
N THR A 227 -0.23 17.97 0.80
CA THR A 227 -0.24 17.67 -0.63
C THR A 227 -0.46 16.18 -0.85
N VAL A 228 -1.20 15.83 -1.89
CA VAL A 228 -1.57 14.43 -2.19
C VAL A 228 -1.28 14.13 -3.65
N LYS A 229 -0.80 12.91 -3.92
CA LYS A 229 -0.69 12.37 -5.28
C LYS A 229 -1.05 10.89 -5.31
N VAL A 230 -1.77 10.48 -6.34
CA VAL A 230 -2.19 9.09 -6.54
C VAL A 230 -1.27 8.40 -7.55
N PHE A 231 -0.90 7.17 -7.24
CA PHE A 231 -0.09 6.30 -8.08
C PHE A 231 -0.77 4.94 -8.23
N GLY A 232 -0.81 4.42 -9.45
CA GLY A 232 -1.14 3.02 -9.72
C GLY A 232 0.14 2.19 -9.69
N VAL A 233 0.23 1.19 -8.81
CA VAL A 233 1.44 0.35 -8.70
C VAL A 233 1.09 -1.12 -8.83
N SER A 234 1.73 -1.78 -9.80
CA SER A 234 1.83 -3.24 -9.84
C SER A 234 3.26 -3.63 -9.50
N ALA A 235 3.48 -4.03 -8.24
CA ALA A 235 4.79 -4.51 -7.78
C ALA A 235 5.03 -6.00 -8.11
N GLN A 236 3.96 -6.78 -8.33
CA GLN A 236 4.07 -8.19 -8.73
C GLN A 236 4.22 -8.33 -10.25
N GLY A 237 3.53 -7.48 -11.01
CA GLY A 237 3.47 -7.60 -12.48
C GLY A 237 2.57 -8.72 -12.98
N GLY A 238 1.84 -9.42 -12.08
CA GLY A 238 0.88 -10.46 -12.44
C GLY A 238 0.61 -11.45 -11.30
N VAL A 239 -0.09 -12.54 -11.61
CA VAL A 239 -0.52 -13.54 -10.62
C VAL A 239 0.59 -14.54 -10.28
N TYR A 240 0.86 -14.72 -8.97
CA TYR A 240 1.87 -15.64 -8.44
C TYR A 240 1.33 -17.03 -8.12
N ASP A 241 2.26 -17.98 -7.97
CA ASP A 241 2.01 -19.34 -7.50
C ASP A 241 1.71 -19.38 -6.00
N GLU A 242 0.72 -20.19 -5.62
CA GLU A 242 0.34 -20.42 -4.23
C GLU A 242 0.87 -21.77 -3.74
N GLN A 243 1.23 -21.87 -2.46
CA GLN A 243 1.68 -23.14 -1.89
C GLN A 243 0.59 -24.21 -1.99
N GLY A 244 0.99 -25.43 -2.38
CA GLY A 244 0.08 -26.56 -2.53
C GLY A 244 -0.87 -26.50 -3.72
N LYS A 245 -0.75 -25.48 -4.60
CA LYS A 245 -1.54 -25.35 -5.84
C LYS A 245 -0.65 -25.57 -7.07
N PRO A 246 -1.24 -26.00 -8.21
CA PRO A 246 -0.49 -26.11 -9.46
C PRO A 246 0.08 -24.73 -9.87
N ALA A 247 1.23 -24.77 -10.54
CA ALA A 247 1.86 -23.57 -11.07
C ALA A 247 0.94 -22.90 -12.10
N LYS A 248 0.91 -21.58 -12.09
CA LYS A 248 0.12 -20.75 -13.02
C LYS A 248 0.99 -20.30 -14.19
N ASP A 249 0.43 -20.31 -15.39
CA ASP A 249 1.13 -19.88 -16.61
C ASP A 249 1.70 -18.46 -16.51
N GLU A 250 0.98 -17.57 -15.83
CA GLU A 250 1.45 -16.19 -15.62
C GLU A 250 2.66 -16.11 -14.69
N ALA A 251 2.68 -16.91 -13.62
CA ALA A 251 3.83 -17.01 -12.73
C ALA A 251 5.04 -17.60 -13.45
N GLN A 252 4.83 -18.54 -14.38
CA GLN A 252 5.87 -19.06 -15.25
C GLN A 252 6.43 -17.97 -16.18
N ARG A 253 5.58 -17.24 -16.90
CA ARG A 253 6.01 -16.12 -17.76
C ARG A 253 6.83 -15.09 -16.98
N ILE A 254 6.43 -14.78 -15.76
CA ILE A 254 7.14 -13.84 -14.87
C ILE A 254 8.54 -14.35 -14.49
N ARG A 255 8.72 -15.66 -14.32
CA ARG A 255 10.04 -16.27 -14.01
C ARG A 255 10.97 -16.31 -15.22
N GLU A 256 10.41 -16.35 -16.42
CA GLU A 256 11.13 -16.43 -17.68
C GLU A 256 11.58 -15.05 -18.21
N MET A 257 11.24 -13.96 -17.52
CA MET A 257 11.68 -12.62 -17.89
C MET A 257 13.19 -12.43 -17.67
N ASP A 258 13.86 -11.90 -18.69
CA ASP A 258 15.30 -11.59 -18.62
C ASP A 258 15.62 -10.50 -17.58
N VAL A 259 14.73 -9.52 -17.46
CA VAL A 259 14.85 -8.41 -16.50
C VAL A 259 13.63 -8.42 -15.57
N PRO A 260 13.71 -9.08 -14.40
CA PRO A 260 12.60 -9.18 -13.46
C PRO A 260 12.01 -7.83 -13.07
N SER A 261 12.83 -6.77 -12.98
CA SER A 261 12.37 -5.42 -12.64
C SER A 261 11.40 -4.80 -13.65
N GLU A 262 11.42 -5.20 -14.93
CA GLU A 262 10.52 -4.67 -15.97
C GLU A 262 9.06 -5.11 -15.80
N ARG A 263 8.80 -6.14 -14.99
CA ARG A 263 7.42 -6.53 -14.66
C ARG A 263 6.71 -5.51 -13.76
N ILE A 264 7.49 -4.70 -13.05
CA ILE A 264 6.95 -3.68 -12.17
C ILE A 264 6.35 -2.57 -13.03
N SER A 265 5.20 -2.05 -12.63
CA SER A 265 4.60 -0.90 -13.29
C SER A 265 4.20 0.15 -12.27
N VAL A 266 4.68 1.37 -12.46
CA VAL A 266 4.23 2.57 -11.77
C VAL A 266 3.54 3.46 -12.79
N VAL A 267 2.30 3.86 -12.49
CA VAL A 267 1.48 4.73 -13.34
C VAL A 267 1.14 5.97 -12.53
N SER A 268 1.34 7.13 -13.14
CA SER A 268 0.87 8.42 -12.62
C SER A 268 0.45 9.31 -13.78
N ALA A 269 -0.05 10.52 -13.48
CA ALA A 269 -0.35 11.51 -14.52
C ALA A 269 0.85 11.82 -15.45
N GLY A 270 2.10 11.57 -15.00
CA GLY A 270 3.31 11.75 -15.80
C GLY A 270 3.66 10.60 -16.75
N GLY A 271 2.88 9.52 -16.77
CA GLY A 271 3.11 8.35 -17.61
C GLY A 271 3.35 7.07 -16.82
N ARG A 272 3.95 6.09 -17.49
CA ARG A 272 4.26 4.75 -16.96
C ARG A 272 5.78 4.57 -16.84
N SER A 273 6.23 3.97 -15.75
CA SER A 273 7.63 3.58 -15.54
C SER A 273 7.74 2.24 -14.80
N HIS A 274 8.97 1.77 -14.65
CA HIS A 274 9.33 0.56 -13.88
C HIS A 274 9.98 0.91 -12.53
N ASP A 275 10.05 2.21 -12.18
CA ASP A 275 10.79 2.70 -11.02
C ASP A 275 9.89 2.86 -9.78
N LEU A 276 9.95 1.89 -8.85
CA LEU A 276 9.23 1.96 -7.56
C LEU A 276 9.71 3.07 -6.64
N THR A 277 10.81 3.75 -6.96
CA THR A 277 11.30 4.87 -6.17
C THR A 277 10.57 6.17 -6.50
N GLU A 278 9.76 6.23 -7.56
CA GLU A 278 9.02 7.44 -7.93
C GLU A 278 8.06 7.97 -6.86
N PRO A 279 7.18 7.15 -6.23
CA PRO A 279 6.32 7.64 -5.15
C PRO A 279 7.13 8.15 -3.96
N LEU A 280 8.26 7.52 -3.67
CA LEU A 280 9.15 7.90 -2.58
C LEU A 280 9.83 9.23 -2.89
N GLN A 281 10.36 9.41 -4.11
CA GLN A 281 10.99 10.66 -4.53
C GLN A 281 10.01 11.83 -4.45
N TRP A 282 8.74 11.63 -4.86
CA TRP A 282 7.73 12.68 -4.79
C TRP A 282 7.42 13.13 -3.36
N LEU A 283 7.54 12.24 -2.38
CA LEU A 283 7.36 12.55 -0.95
C LEU A 283 8.49 13.42 -0.38
N LEU A 284 9.65 13.49 -1.03
CA LEU A 284 10.82 14.26 -0.59
C LEU A 284 10.87 15.67 -1.17
N ALA A 285 10.15 15.88 -2.27
CA ALA A 285 10.13 17.12 -3.05
C ALA A 285 9.39 18.28 -2.35
#